data_AF-A0A842LGJ8-F1
#
_entry.id   AF-A0A842LGJ8-F1
#
_cell.length_a   1.000
_cell.length_b   1.000
_cell.length_c   1.000
_cell.angle_alpha   90.00
_cell.angle_beta   90.00
_cell.angle_gamma   90.00
#
_symmetry.space_group_name_H-M   'P 1'
#
loop_
_entity.id
_entity.type
_entity.pdbx_description
1 polymer ?
#
loop_
_entity_poly.entity_id
_entity_poly.type
_entity_poly.pdbx_seq_one_letter_code
_entity_poly.pdbx_strand_id
1 'polypeptide(L)'
;MSISIAIYELDSDEALCKRAKNSIIKVYLNSVKGLEEYAEYDDVVTFEDAKRIFEKDWENFLRRNRITEDANEIYISKVKNEADVKRLVAAAFKKYTGWINVGRVPEDLKKNILSEAAPENRLTEWDMLGFDELNETCGRCPLSWDSGRGCIGTFGPDNSMLPDIARKYGCQIIANIPKLVKEGKKLEKEEIEQLIKEISVLREKLPNEGKIAVRRYGGVLERLEAASKTSLKYNTRLYFV
;
A
#
# COMPACT_ATOMS: atom_id res chain seq x y z
N MET A 1 15.96 10.50 7.37
CA MET A 1 15.02 9.57 6.69
C MET A 1 15.78 8.32 6.25
N SER A 2 15.14 7.17 6.10
CA SER A 2 15.81 5.93 5.65
C SER A 2 15.51 5.67 4.18
N ILE A 3 16.52 5.27 3.42
CA ILE A 3 16.40 4.79 2.05
C ILE A 3 16.07 3.29 2.07
N SER A 4 15.13 2.90 1.24
CA SER A 4 14.73 1.52 0.96
C SER A 4 15.12 1.14 -0.47
N ILE A 5 15.30 -0.16 -0.66
CA ILE A 5 15.52 -0.82 -1.94
C ILE A 5 14.19 -1.48 -2.29
N ALA A 6 13.73 -1.32 -3.51
CA ALA A 6 12.49 -1.93 -3.98
C ALA A 6 12.69 -2.47 -5.40
N ILE A 7 11.97 -3.55 -5.71
CA ILE A 7 11.77 -3.98 -7.10
C ILE A 7 10.36 -3.59 -7.53
N TYR A 8 10.21 -3.20 -8.79
CA TYR A 8 8.91 -2.82 -9.33
C TYR A 8 8.17 -4.09 -9.79
N GLU A 9 7.45 -4.69 -8.85
CA GLU A 9 6.89 -6.04 -9.00
C GLU A 9 5.83 -6.14 -10.11
N LEU A 10 5.19 -5.02 -10.47
CA LEU A 10 4.22 -4.98 -11.56
C LEU A 10 4.82 -5.27 -12.94
N ASP A 11 6.15 -5.19 -13.09
CA ASP A 11 6.84 -5.57 -14.33
C ASP A 11 6.77 -7.10 -14.58
N SER A 12 6.64 -7.94 -13.54
CA SER A 12 6.71 -9.40 -13.66
C SER A 12 5.34 -10.08 -13.54
N ASP A 13 5.04 -11.02 -14.44
CA ASP A 13 3.84 -11.86 -14.32
C ASP A 13 3.92 -12.87 -13.17
N GLU A 14 5.12 -13.12 -12.64
CA GLU A 14 5.35 -14.00 -11.48
C GLU A 14 5.03 -13.30 -10.14
N ALA A 15 4.73 -11.99 -10.16
CA ALA A 15 4.35 -11.26 -8.98
C ALA A 15 2.92 -11.64 -8.55
N LEU A 16 2.80 -12.36 -7.43
CA LEU A 16 1.51 -12.85 -6.94
C LEU A 16 0.49 -11.72 -6.66
N CYS A 17 0.98 -10.52 -6.35
CA CYS A 17 0.15 -9.34 -6.13
C CYS A 17 -0.29 -8.62 -7.41
N LYS A 18 0.33 -8.88 -8.58
CA LYS A 18 0.12 -8.09 -9.80
C LYS A 18 -1.32 -8.09 -10.27
N ARG A 19 -1.98 -9.26 -10.27
CA ARG A 19 -3.39 -9.36 -10.66
C ARG A 19 -4.25 -8.48 -9.73
N ALA A 20 -4.11 -8.65 -8.43
CA ALA A 20 -4.89 -7.94 -7.44
C ALA A 20 -4.64 -6.42 -7.48
N LYS A 21 -3.39 -5.98 -7.64
CA LYS A 21 -3.00 -4.57 -7.77
C LYS A 21 -3.48 -3.90 -9.06
N ASN A 22 -3.77 -4.68 -10.10
CA ASN A 22 -4.32 -4.16 -11.36
C ASN A 22 -5.85 -4.30 -11.45
N SER A 23 -6.47 -5.02 -10.51
CA SER A 23 -7.91 -5.26 -10.48
C SER A 23 -8.59 -4.18 -9.64
N ILE A 24 -9.13 -3.14 -10.27
CA ILE A 24 -9.89 -2.09 -9.58
C ILE A 24 -11.26 -2.65 -9.22
N ILE A 25 -11.62 -2.60 -7.93
CA ILE A 25 -12.88 -3.15 -7.43
C ILE A 25 -13.80 -2.11 -6.80
N LYS A 26 -13.25 -0.98 -6.33
CA LYS A 26 -14.05 0.17 -5.92
C LYS A 26 -13.51 1.48 -6.46
N VAL A 27 -14.43 2.41 -6.65
CA VAL A 27 -14.10 3.80 -7.00
C VAL A 27 -14.91 4.75 -6.14
N TYR A 28 -14.30 5.88 -5.80
CA TYR A 28 -14.96 6.96 -5.10
C TYR A 28 -15.49 7.98 -6.10
N LEU A 29 -16.80 8.24 -6.07
CA LEU A 29 -17.46 9.27 -6.87
C LEU A 29 -18.37 10.12 -5.98
N ASN A 30 -18.43 11.42 -6.27
CA ASN A 30 -19.28 12.35 -5.52
C ASN A 30 -20.78 12.19 -5.82
N SER A 31 -21.11 11.63 -6.99
CA SER A 31 -22.48 11.41 -7.45
C SER A 31 -22.66 9.95 -7.83
N VAL A 32 -23.82 9.41 -7.47
CA VAL A 32 -24.23 8.03 -7.73
C VAL A 32 -25.33 7.93 -8.79
N LYS A 33 -25.71 9.06 -9.40
CA LYS A 33 -26.87 9.13 -10.29
C LYS A 33 -26.72 8.16 -11.48
N GLY A 34 -27.65 7.21 -11.61
CA GLY A 34 -27.62 6.16 -12.63
C GLY A 34 -26.73 4.95 -12.31
N LEU A 35 -26.14 4.93 -11.11
CA LEU A 35 -25.26 3.86 -10.59
C LEU A 35 -25.71 3.37 -9.21
N GLU A 36 -26.94 3.69 -8.80
CA GLU A 36 -27.48 3.43 -7.46
C GLU A 36 -27.46 1.94 -7.09
N GLU A 37 -27.60 1.05 -8.07
CA GLU A 37 -27.56 -0.40 -7.84
C GLU A 37 -26.15 -0.94 -7.53
N TYR A 38 -25.09 -0.21 -7.90
CA TYR A 38 -23.70 -0.61 -7.72
C TYR A 38 -23.01 0.10 -6.55
N ALA A 39 -23.70 1.06 -5.95
CA ALA A 39 -23.18 1.86 -4.87
C ALA A 39 -23.27 1.18 -3.51
N GLU A 40 -22.33 1.56 -2.64
CA GLU A 40 -22.33 1.18 -1.24
C GLU A 40 -23.09 2.23 -0.43
N TYR A 41 -23.95 1.73 0.45
CA TYR A 41 -24.77 2.55 1.33
C TYR A 41 -24.58 2.09 2.76
N ASP A 42 -24.49 3.05 3.67
CA ASP A 42 -24.62 2.81 5.09
C ASP A 42 -26.06 3.07 5.52
N ASP A 43 -26.58 2.23 6.41
CA ASP A 43 -27.82 2.51 7.11
C ASP A 43 -27.52 3.47 8.26
N VAL A 44 -28.14 4.64 8.21
CA VAL A 44 -27.94 5.72 9.19
C VAL A 44 -29.27 6.22 9.73
N VAL A 45 -29.25 6.70 10.97
CA VAL A 45 -30.38 7.36 11.62
C VAL A 45 -29.93 8.75 12.05
N THR A 46 -30.77 9.76 11.83
CA THR A 46 -30.48 11.11 12.33
C THR A 46 -30.46 11.10 13.86
N PHE A 47 -29.68 11.98 14.47
CA PHE A 47 -29.66 12.07 15.93
C PHE A 47 -31.04 12.43 16.51
N GLU A 48 -31.82 13.24 15.80
CA GLU A 48 -33.18 13.61 16.19
C GLU A 48 -34.11 12.39 16.24
N ASP A 49 -34.10 11.55 15.21
CA ASP A 49 -34.97 10.37 15.16
C ASP A 49 -34.53 9.32 16.17
N ALA A 50 -33.23 9.13 16.36
CA ALA A 50 -32.71 8.28 17.42
C ALA A 50 -33.13 8.78 18.81
N LYS A 51 -33.06 10.09 19.06
CA LYS A 51 -33.49 10.69 20.34
C LYS A 51 -34.99 10.52 20.57
N ARG A 52 -35.82 10.62 19.53
CA ARG A 52 -37.27 10.33 19.63
C ARG A 52 -37.52 8.86 19.98
N ILE A 53 -36.79 7.93 19.38
CA ILE A 53 -36.95 6.48 19.63
C ILE A 53 -36.55 6.11 21.07
N PHE A 54 -35.49 6.72 21.60
CA PHE A 54 -34.92 6.41 22.92
C PHE A 54 -35.17 7.49 23.98
N GLU A 55 -36.22 8.31 23.84
CA GLU A 55 -36.46 9.51 24.65
C GLU A 55 -36.27 9.30 26.17
N LYS A 56 -36.74 8.16 26.70
CA LYS A 56 -36.65 7.81 28.13
C LYS A 56 -35.36 7.09 28.55
N ASP A 57 -34.56 6.65 27.59
CA ASP A 57 -33.36 5.80 27.80
C ASP A 57 -32.14 6.34 27.05
N TRP A 58 -32.16 7.63 26.71
CA TRP A 58 -31.22 8.26 25.78
C TRP A 58 -29.76 8.18 26.27
N GLU A 59 -29.50 8.60 27.51
CA GLU A 59 -28.16 8.56 28.10
C GLU A 59 -27.61 7.14 28.21
N ASN A 60 -28.45 6.18 28.57
CA ASN A 60 -28.04 4.79 28.64
C ASN A 60 -27.79 4.21 27.25
N PHE A 61 -28.60 4.55 26.25
CA PHE A 61 -28.38 4.16 24.86
C PHE A 61 -27.02 4.66 24.34
N LEU A 62 -26.70 5.94 24.55
CA LEU A 62 -25.40 6.51 24.18
C LEU A 62 -24.25 5.77 24.88
N ARG A 63 -24.37 5.54 26.19
CA ARG A 63 -23.36 4.85 27.00
C ARG A 63 -23.15 3.38 26.58
N ARG A 64 -24.24 2.64 26.32
CA ARG A 64 -24.19 1.23 25.88
C ARG A 64 -23.49 1.08 24.53
N ASN A 65 -23.76 2.01 23.62
CA ASN A 65 -23.23 1.96 22.25
C ASN A 65 -21.94 2.76 22.07
N ARG A 66 -21.49 3.48 23.11
CA ARG A 66 -20.31 4.38 23.10
C ARG A 66 -20.39 5.43 21.98
N ILE A 67 -21.56 6.01 21.81
CA ILE A 67 -21.82 7.06 20.82
C ILE A 67 -21.50 8.42 21.47
N THR A 68 -20.71 9.24 20.79
CA THR A 68 -20.40 10.61 21.20
C THR A 68 -21.55 11.56 20.88
N GLU A 69 -21.83 12.52 21.75
CA GLU A 69 -22.94 13.49 21.58
C GLU A 69 -22.74 14.43 20.39
N ASP A 70 -21.50 14.57 19.89
CA ASP A 70 -21.16 15.45 18.76
C ASP A 70 -21.44 14.82 17.38
N ALA A 71 -22.01 13.61 17.34
CA ALA A 71 -22.31 12.92 16.09
C ALA A 71 -23.67 13.38 15.51
N ASN A 72 -23.66 14.00 14.33
CA ASN A 72 -24.90 14.40 13.64
C ASN A 72 -25.77 13.21 13.19
N GLU A 73 -25.16 12.05 13.00
CA GLU A 73 -25.81 10.83 12.49
C GLU A 73 -25.27 9.60 13.21
N ILE A 74 -26.13 8.60 13.39
CA ILE A 74 -25.80 7.31 13.99
C ILE A 74 -25.78 6.25 12.90
N TYR A 75 -24.60 5.66 12.68
CA TYR A 75 -24.42 4.54 11.76
C TYR A 75 -24.86 3.26 12.46
N ILE A 76 -25.82 2.54 11.89
CA ILE A 76 -26.34 1.29 12.47
C ILE A 76 -25.23 0.27 12.70
N SER A 77 -24.26 0.20 11.77
CA SER A 77 -23.08 -0.67 11.85
C SER A 77 -22.18 -0.41 13.07
N LYS A 78 -22.29 0.77 13.72
CA LYS A 78 -21.51 1.14 14.91
C LYS A 78 -22.27 0.91 16.22
N VAL A 79 -23.55 0.56 16.16
CA VAL A 79 -24.39 0.27 17.33
C VAL A 79 -24.08 -1.15 17.79
N LYS A 80 -23.61 -1.30 19.04
CA LYS A 80 -23.14 -2.58 19.59
C LYS A 80 -24.27 -3.45 20.13
N ASN A 81 -25.32 -2.82 20.64
CA ASN A 81 -26.44 -3.53 21.24
C ASN A 81 -27.47 -3.91 20.18
N GLU A 82 -27.70 -5.22 20.00
CA GLU A 82 -28.63 -5.73 18.98
C GLU A 82 -30.09 -5.31 19.21
N ALA A 83 -30.53 -5.13 20.47
CA ALA A 83 -31.89 -4.67 20.77
C ALA A 83 -32.07 -3.20 20.37
N ASP A 84 -31.04 -2.38 20.59
CA ASP A 84 -31.03 -0.99 20.15
C ASP A 84 -31.00 -0.89 18.61
N VAL A 85 -30.23 -1.75 17.92
CA VAL A 85 -30.24 -1.85 16.44
C VAL A 85 -31.65 -2.10 15.92
N LYS A 86 -32.37 -3.10 16.45
CA LYS A 86 -33.73 -3.43 16.00
C LYS A 86 -34.71 -2.27 16.09
N ARG A 87 -34.53 -1.40 17.09
CA ARG A 87 -35.36 -0.19 17.26
C ARG A 87 -35.02 0.91 16.25
N LEU A 88 -33.74 1.00 15.86
CA LEU A 88 -33.26 2.01 14.93
C LEU A 88 -33.51 1.67 13.46
N VAL A 89 -33.48 0.38 13.09
CA VAL A 89 -33.63 -0.07 11.68
C VAL A 89 -34.89 0.50 11.00
N ALA A 90 -36.00 0.66 11.72
CA ALA A 90 -37.24 1.19 11.15
C ALA A 90 -37.16 2.68 10.77
N ALA A 91 -36.26 3.43 11.39
CA ALA A 91 -36.00 4.85 11.09
C ALA A 91 -34.71 5.05 10.27
N ALA A 92 -34.03 3.95 9.90
CA ALA A 92 -32.79 4.04 9.15
C ALA A 92 -33.08 4.39 7.69
N PHE A 93 -32.23 5.25 7.13
CA PHE A 93 -32.19 5.53 5.70
C PHE A 93 -30.83 5.20 5.14
N LYS A 94 -30.80 4.88 3.85
CA LYS A 94 -29.57 4.57 3.13
C LYS A 94 -28.84 5.86 2.79
N LYS A 95 -27.62 6.00 3.29
CA LYS A 95 -26.70 7.09 2.95
C LYS A 95 -25.58 6.55 2.07
N TYR A 96 -25.44 7.15 0.89
CA TYR A 96 -24.37 6.79 -0.03
C TYR A 96 -23.01 7.07 0.61
N THR A 97 -22.10 6.10 0.55
CA THR A 97 -20.78 6.20 1.18
C THR A 97 -19.75 6.91 0.31
N GLY A 98 -20.11 7.24 -0.93
CA GLY A 98 -19.18 7.72 -1.95
C GLY A 98 -18.53 6.60 -2.75
N TRP A 99 -18.69 5.33 -2.36
CA TRP A 99 -18.05 4.19 -3.03
C TRP A 99 -18.99 3.45 -3.96
N ILE A 100 -18.51 3.15 -5.16
CA ILE A 100 -19.16 2.25 -6.13
C ILE A 100 -18.33 1.00 -6.28
N ASN A 101 -18.98 -0.16 -6.19
CA ASN A 101 -18.37 -1.45 -6.43
C ASN A 101 -18.31 -1.74 -7.93
N VAL A 102 -17.23 -1.31 -8.57
CA VAL A 102 -17.03 -1.52 -10.01
C VAL A 102 -16.91 -3.00 -10.38
N GLY A 103 -16.54 -3.89 -9.45
CA GLY A 103 -16.52 -5.33 -9.69
C GLY A 103 -17.87 -5.91 -10.14
N ARG A 104 -18.98 -5.23 -9.80
CA ARG A 104 -20.35 -5.63 -10.16
C ARG A 104 -20.91 -4.87 -11.36
N VAL A 105 -20.23 -3.84 -11.83
CA VAL A 105 -20.69 -2.99 -12.93
C VAL A 105 -20.44 -3.69 -14.28
N PRO A 106 -21.37 -3.62 -15.24
CA PRO A 106 -21.14 -4.05 -16.63
C PRO A 106 -19.93 -3.35 -17.30
N GLU A 107 -19.21 -4.06 -18.19
CA GLU A 107 -17.97 -3.56 -18.82
C GLU A 107 -18.14 -2.28 -19.64
N ASP A 108 -19.31 -2.08 -20.24
CA ASP A 108 -19.69 -0.89 -20.99
C ASP A 108 -19.77 0.36 -20.10
N LEU A 109 -20.24 0.21 -18.85
CA LEU A 109 -20.33 1.30 -17.88
C LEU A 109 -19.01 1.51 -17.10
N LYS A 110 -18.25 0.44 -16.86
CA LYS A 110 -16.96 0.50 -16.15
C LYS A 110 -16.00 1.51 -16.75
N LYS A 111 -15.88 1.58 -18.08
CA LYS A 111 -14.94 2.50 -18.74
C LYS A 111 -15.27 3.96 -18.43
N ASN A 112 -16.54 4.34 -18.44
CA ASN A 112 -16.98 5.70 -18.15
C ASN A 112 -16.70 6.05 -16.69
N ILE A 113 -17.07 5.16 -15.77
CA ILE A 113 -16.82 5.32 -14.33
C ILE A 113 -15.33 5.47 -14.03
N LEU A 114 -14.49 4.62 -14.61
CA LEU A 114 -13.05 4.67 -14.44
C LEU A 114 -12.42 5.93 -15.07
N SER A 115 -13.04 6.53 -16.09
CA SER A 115 -12.57 7.78 -16.68
C SER A 115 -12.89 9.00 -15.80
N GLU A 116 -13.99 8.96 -15.04
CA GLU A 116 -14.40 10.04 -14.13
C GLU A 116 -13.63 9.99 -12.80
N ALA A 117 -13.27 8.80 -12.32
CA ALA A 117 -12.54 8.64 -11.06
C ALA A 117 -11.04 8.93 -11.22
N ALA A 118 -10.50 9.87 -10.44
CA ALA A 118 -9.06 10.09 -10.33
C ALA A 118 -8.34 8.83 -9.81
N PRO A 119 -7.07 8.56 -10.17
CA PRO A 119 -6.35 7.36 -9.73
C PRO A 119 -6.32 7.14 -8.21
N GLU A 120 -6.22 8.21 -7.43
CA GLU A 120 -6.24 8.20 -5.96
C GLU A 120 -7.59 7.81 -5.36
N ASN A 121 -8.67 7.88 -6.15
CA ASN A 121 -10.03 7.53 -5.77
C ASN A 121 -10.39 6.09 -6.15
N ARG A 122 -9.39 5.24 -6.43
CA ARG A 122 -9.60 3.86 -6.86
C ARG A 122 -9.00 2.92 -5.83
N LEU A 123 -9.76 1.88 -5.48
CA LEU A 123 -9.28 0.78 -4.66
C LEU A 123 -9.20 -0.47 -5.50
N THR A 124 -8.05 -1.13 -5.38
CA THR A 124 -7.76 -2.38 -6.03
C THR A 124 -8.15 -3.56 -5.12
N GLU A 125 -8.21 -4.76 -5.67
CA GLU A 125 -8.38 -5.99 -4.89
C GLU A 125 -7.27 -6.11 -3.83
N TRP A 126 -6.06 -5.64 -4.16
CA TRP A 126 -4.93 -5.62 -3.24
C TRP A 126 -5.14 -4.71 -2.02
N ASP A 127 -5.78 -3.55 -2.21
CA ASP A 127 -6.05 -2.59 -1.13
C ASP A 127 -7.10 -3.09 -0.14
N MET A 128 -7.89 -4.08 -0.54
CA MET A 128 -8.94 -4.68 0.28
C MET A 128 -8.47 -5.87 1.11
N LEU A 129 -7.22 -6.33 0.92
CA LEU A 129 -6.67 -7.46 1.67
C LEU A 129 -6.29 -7.05 3.10
N GLY A 130 -6.50 -7.98 4.04
CA GLY A 130 -6.03 -7.83 5.41
C GLY A 130 -4.51 -7.99 5.52
N PHE A 131 -3.91 -7.47 6.60
CA PHE A 131 -2.46 -7.55 6.82
C PHE A 131 -1.91 -8.99 6.81
N ASP A 132 -2.64 -9.94 7.38
CA ASP A 132 -2.21 -11.34 7.41
C ASP A 132 -2.15 -11.95 6.01
N GLU A 133 -3.14 -11.67 5.16
CA GLU A 133 -3.19 -12.15 3.78
C GLU A 133 -2.12 -11.50 2.90
N LEU A 134 -1.85 -10.20 3.13
CA LEU A 134 -0.74 -9.49 2.50
C LEU A 134 0.61 -10.11 2.88
N ASN A 135 0.84 -10.36 4.16
CA ASN A 135 2.07 -10.97 4.67
C ASN A 135 2.27 -12.39 4.15
N GLU A 136 1.21 -13.19 4.16
CA GLU A 136 1.25 -14.53 3.60
C GLU A 136 1.58 -14.48 2.11
N THR A 137 0.86 -13.67 1.34
CA THR A 137 1.07 -13.56 -0.11
C THR A 137 2.49 -13.09 -0.46
N CYS A 138 3.00 -12.09 0.25
CA CYS A 138 4.39 -11.62 0.09
C CYS A 138 5.40 -12.71 0.49
N GLY A 139 5.16 -13.44 1.59
CA GLY A 139 6.09 -14.45 2.10
C GLY A 139 6.32 -15.63 1.16
N ARG A 140 5.32 -16.00 0.35
CA ARG A 140 5.42 -17.06 -0.68
C ARG A 140 5.69 -16.51 -2.09
N CYS A 141 5.80 -15.19 -2.25
CA CYS A 141 6.03 -14.58 -3.55
C CYS A 141 7.47 -14.83 -4.03
N PRO A 142 7.68 -15.30 -5.27
CA PRO A 142 9.02 -15.55 -5.81
C PRO A 142 9.89 -14.30 -5.92
N LEU A 143 9.27 -13.12 -5.96
CA LEU A 143 9.91 -11.81 -5.98
C LEU A 143 10.31 -11.30 -4.58
N SER A 144 9.94 -12.01 -3.51
CA SER A 144 10.29 -11.61 -2.14
C SER A 144 11.76 -11.88 -1.84
N TRP A 145 12.60 -10.87 -2.07
CA TRP A 145 14.06 -10.98 -1.96
C TRP A 145 14.60 -10.69 -0.55
N ASP A 146 13.87 -9.93 0.29
CA ASP A 146 14.32 -9.59 1.65
C ASP A 146 13.93 -10.68 2.66
N SER A 147 14.42 -11.91 2.45
CA SER A 147 14.18 -13.04 3.36
C SER A 147 12.69 -13.32 3.66
N GLY A 148 11.83 -13.26 2.64
CA GLY A 148 10.39 -13.48 2.81
C GLY A 148 9.60 -12.27 3.31
N ARG A 149 10.24 -11.11 3.52
CA ARG A 149 9.57 -9.89 4.00
C ARG A 149 8.97 -9.04 2.87
N GLY A 150 9.05 -9.51 1.63
CA GLY A 150 8.48 -8.86 0.45
C GLY A 150 9.52 -8.32 -0.53
N CYS A 151 9.03 -7.46 -1.42
CA CYS A 151 9.81 -6.85 -2.51
C CYS A 151 10.52 -5.55 -2.13
N ILE A 152 10.42 -5.12 -0.85
CA ILE A 152 11.01 -3.91 -0.30
C ILE A 152 11.90 -4.28 0.88
N GLY A 153 13.11 -3.72 0.94
CA GLY A 153 14.05 -3.92 2.04
C GLY A 153 14.87 -2.66 2.31
N THR A 154 15.59 -2.61 3.42
CA THR A 154 16.31 -1.38 3.82
C THR A 154 17.67 -1.24 3.12
N PHE A 155 17.96 -0.08 2.55
CA PHE A 155 19.33 0.30 2.18
C PHE A 155 20.09 0.83 3.39
N GLY A 156 19.54 1.84 4.08
CA GLY A 156 20.17 2.47 5.23
C GLY A 156 19.67 3.89 5.45
N PRO A 157 20.25 4.65 6.39
CA PRO A 157 19.88 6.04 6.59
C PRO A 157 20.33 6.89 5.38
N ASP A 158 19.64 8.01 5.15
CA ASP A 158 19.95 9.00 4.12
C ASP A 158 21.36 9.60 4.24
N ASN A 159 21.92 9.64 5.45
CA ASN A 159 23.29 10.05 5.75
C ASN A 159 24.31 8.90 5.71
N SER A 160 23.98 7.76 5.11
CA SER A 160 24.91 6.65 4.92
C SER A 160 26.19 7.11 4.21
N MET A 161 27.36 6.64 4.66
CA MET A 161 28.64 6.93 3.99
C MET A 161 28.92 5.98 2.82
N LEU A 162 28.09 4.96 2.61
CA LEU A 162 28.29 4.00 1.53
C LEU A 162 28.34 4.66 0.13
N PRO A 163 27.50 5.65 -0.21
CA PRO A 163 27.61 6.37 -1.48
C PRO A 163 28.95 7.11 -1.64
N ASP A 164 29.51 7.67 -0.57
CA ASP A 164 30.80 8.35 -0.65
C ASP A 164 31.96 7.37 -0.81
N ILE A 165 31.90 6.21 -0.13
CA ILE A 165 32.83 5.10 -0.34
C ILE A 165 32.75 4.61 -1.79
N ALA A 166 31.55 4.40 -2.31
CA ALA A 166 31.31 4.00 -3.70
C ALA A 166 31.93 4.98 -4.70
N ARG A 167 31.83 6.28 -4.43
CA ARG A 167 32.42 7.32 -5.26
C ARG A 167 33.95 7.20 -5.36
N LYS A 168 34.64 6.87 -4.25
CA LYS A 168 36.10 6.65 -4.25
C LYS A 168 36.54 5.51 -5.17
N TYR A 169 35.70 4.49 -5.32
CA TYR A 169 35.98 3.29 -6.12
C TYR A 169 35.30 3.30 -7.50
N GLY A 170 34.80 4.45 -7.96
CA GLY A 170 34.20 4.59 -9.29
C GLY A 170 32.86 3.86 -9.47
N CYS A 171 32.19 3.49 -8.37
CA CYS A 171 30.89 2.82 -8.39
C CYS A 171 29.78 3.88 -8.51
N GLN A 172 29.38 4.17 -9.75
CA GLN A 172 28.52 5.29 -10.11
C GLN A 172 27.08 5.13 -9.62
N ILE A 173 26.50 3.94 -9.74
CA ILE A 173 25.11 3.71 -9.35
C ILE A 173 24.97 3.84 -7.83
N ILE A 174 25.82 3.14 -7.06
CA ILE A 174 25.76 3.18 -5.59
C ILE A 174 26.09 4.59 -5.06
N ALA A 175 27.04 5.30 -5.69
CA ALA A 175 27.37 6.67 -5.32
C ALA A 175 26.23 7.67 -5.56
N ASN A 176 25.32 7.36 -6.48
CA ASN A 176 24.21 8.22 -6.86
C ASN A 176 22.86 7.80 -6.27
N ILE A 177 22.79 6.79 -5.40
CA ILE A 177 21.53 6.35 -4.76
C ILE A 177 20.71 7.52 -4.18
N PRO A 178 21.29 8.48 -3.42
CA PRO A 178 20.52 9.62 -2.91
C PRO A 178 19.88 10.48 -4.00
N LYS A 179 20.50 10.55 -5.19
CA LYS A 179 19.96 11.25 -6.36
C LYS A 179 18.86 10.40 -7.03
N LEU A 180 19.07 9.09 -7.17
CA LEU A 180 18.09 8.16 -7.72
C LEU A 180 16.77 8.17 -6.93
N VAL A 181 16.85 8.25 -5.60
CA VAL A 181 15.67 8.40 -4.71
C VAL A 181 14.90 9.68 -5.06
N LYS A 182 15.59 10.82 -5.17
CA LYS A 182 14.95 12.11 -5.50
C LYS A 182 14.29 12.13 -6.87
N GLU A 183 14.88 11.42 -7.83
CA GLU A 183 14.36 11.31 -9.20
C GLU A 183 13.27 10.24 -9.32
N GLY A 184 13.08 9.39 -8.31
CA GLY A 184 12.21 8.21 -8.40
C GLY A 184 12.63 7.26 -9.52
N LYS A 185 13.93 7.24 -9.86
CA LYS A 185 14.44 6.50 -11.02
C LYS A 185 14.32 5.00 -10.79
N LYS A 186 13.73 4.32 -11.78
CA LYS A 186 13.74 2.87 -11.90
C LYS A 186 14.92 2.46 -12.78
N LEU A 187 15.83 1.67 -12.24
CA LEU A 187 16.98 1.13 -12.95
C LEU A 187 16.52 0.07 -13.94
N GLU A 188 16.99 0.21 -15.17
CA GLU A 188 16.79 -0.77 -16.23
C GLU A 188 17.78 -1.93 -16.12
N LYS A 189 17.56 -2.99 -16.91
CA LYS A 189 18.32 -4.24 -16.84
C LYS A 189 19.84 -4.03 -16.89
N GLU A 190 20.32 -3.21 -17.83
CA GLU A 190 21.74 -2.93 -18.02
C GLU A 190 22.36 -2.21 -16.81
N GLU A 191 21.58 -1.33 -16.17
CA GLU A 191 21.98 -0.63 -14.96
C GLU A 191 22.03 -1.58 -13.76
N ILE A 192 21.10 -2.54 -13.68
CA ILE A 192 21.09 -3.56 -12.63
C ILE A 192 22.29 -4.51 -12.78
N GLU A 193 22.64 -4.90 -14.00
CA GLU A 193 23.87 -5.67 -14.28
C GLU A 193 25.13 -4.89 -13.89
N GLN A 194 25.15 -3.58 -14.14
CA GLN A 194 26.23 -2.70 -13.69
C GLN A 194 26.27 -2.58 -12.15
N LEU A 195 25.13 -2.48 -11.49
CA LEU A 195 25.02 -2.44 -10.03
C LEU A 195 25.64 -3.69 -9.40
N ILE A 196 25.40 -4.88 -9.96
CA ILE A 196 26.03 -6.13 -9.49
C ILE A 196 27.56 -6.06 -9.59
N LYS A 197 28.10 -5.51 -10.69
CA LYS A 197 29.55 -5.32 -10.84
C LYS A 197 30.11 -4.36 -9.79
N GLU A 198 29.40 -3.26 -9.52
CA GLU A 198 29.79 -2.30 -8.48
C GLU A 198 29.77 -2.92 -7.08
N ILE A 199 28.80 -3.79 -6.78
CA ILE A 199 28.74 -4.52 -5.51
C ILE A 199 29.97 -5.41 -5.34
N SER A 200 30.40 -6.13 -6.39
CA SER A 200 31.60 -6.95 -6.35
C SER A 200 32.85 -6.12 -6.06
N VAL A 201 33.02 -4.98 -6.74
CA VAL A 201 34.13 -4.04 -6.47
C VAL A 201 34.10 -3.57 -5.02
N LEU A 202 32.94 -3.16 -4.53
CA LEU A 202 32.81 -2.69 -3.15
C LEU A 202 33.10 -3.79 -2.14
N ARG A 203 32.68 -5.04 -2.35
CA ARG A 203 32.99 -6.15 -1.44
C ARG A 203 34.50 -6.35 -1.27
N GLU A 204 35.26 -6.23 -2.35
CA GLU A 204 36.72 -6.34 -2.31
C GLU A 204 37.40 -5.13 -1.67
N LYS A 205 36.83 -3.92 -1.85
CA LYS A 205 37.46 -2.67 -1.40
C LYS A 205 37.01 -2.22 -0.02
N LEU A 206 35.84 -2.62 0.45
CA LEU A 206 35.28 -2.23 1.75
C LEU A 206 36.19 -2.52 2.95
N PRO A 207 36.97 -3.64 2.98
CA PRO A 207 37.96 -3.87 4.03
C PRO A 207 39.02 -2.76 4.16
N ASN A 208 39.34 -2.05 3.07
CA ASN A 208 40.30 -0.93 3.07
C ASN A 208 39.76 0.30 3.82
N GLU A 209 38.44 0.45 3.92
CA GLU A 209 37.79 1.51 4.71
C GLU A 209 37.69 1.14 6.20
N GLY A 210 38.18 -0.05 6.59
CA GLY A 210 38.27 -0.52 7.96
C GLY A 210 37.12 -1.42 8.42
N LYS A 211 37.34 -2.09 9.55
CA LYS A 211 36.42 -3.12 10.11
C LYS A 211 34.99 -2.59 10.37
N ILE A 212 34.85 -1.32 10.72
CA ILE A 212 33.54 -0.70 10.98
C ILE A 212 32.74 -0.56 9.68
N ALA A 213 33.37 -0.17 8.57
CA ALA A 213 32.71 -0.05 7.28
C ALA A 213 32.18 -1.42 6.81
N VAL A 214 32.99 -2.47 6.95
CA VAL A 214 32.58 -3.85 6.64
C VAL A 214 31.34 -4.26 7.44
N ARG A 215 31.34 -4.04 8.76
CA ARG A 215 30.19 -4.39 9.63
C ARG A 215 28.93 -3.60 9.29
N ARG A 216 29.06 -2.32 8.93
CA ARG A 216 27.90 -1.45 8.64
C ARG A 216 27.30 -1.71 7.26
N TYR A 217 28.14 -1.97 6.26
CA TYR A 217 27.70 -1.98 4.86
C TYR A 217 27.67 -3.37 4.23
N GLY A 218 28.26 -4.40 4.86
CA GLY A 218 28.21 -5.78 4.35
C GLY A 218 26.78 -6.26 4.09
N GLY A 219 25.89 -6.13 5.08
CA GLY A 219 24.49 -6.51 4.91
C GLY A 219 23.70 -5.60 3.93
N VAL A 220 24.17 -4.38 3.66
CA VAL A 220 23.58 -3.52 2.64
C VAL A 220 23.95 -4.03 1.25
N LEU A 221 25.21 -4.40 1.04
CA LEU A 221 25.69 -4.98 -0.22
C LEU A 221 25.04 -6.34 -0.51
N GLU A 222 24.83 -7.17 0.51
CA GLU A 222 24.08 -8.43 0.38
C GLU A 222 22.63 -8.21 -0.07
N ARG A 223 21.95 -7.23 0.53
CA ARG A 223 20.57 -6.88 0.16
C ARG A 223 20.47 -6.29 -1.24
N LEU A 224 21.38 -5.37 -1.60
CA LEU A 224 21.46 -4.84 -2.97
C LEU A 224 21.67 -5.97 -3.98
N GLU A 225 22.52 -6.95 -3.67
CA GLU A 225 22.78 -8.07 -4.56
C GLU A 225 21.55 -8.97 -4.69
N ALA A 226 20.90 -9.30 -3.58
CA ALA A 226 19.69 -10.12 -3.55
C ALA A 226 18.56 -9.48 -4.37
N ALA A 227 18.32 -8.17 -4.17
CA ALA A 227 17.36 -7.40 -4.94
C ALA A 227 17.72 -7.40 -6.44
N SER A 228 18.98 -7.11 -6.77
CA SER A 228 19.44 -7.05 -8.17
C SER A 228 19.30 -8.39 -8.88
N LYS A 229 19.70 -9.50 -8.24
CA LYS A 229 19.56 -10.85 -8.79
C LYS A 229 18.10 -11.23 -9.00
N THR A 230 17.24 -10.90 -8.05
CA THR A 230 15.79 -11.12 -8.16
C THR A 230 15.23 -10.31 -9.32
N SER A 231 15.65 -9.05 -9.44
CA SER A 231 15.21 -8.15 -10.51
C SER A 231 15.57 -8.67 -11.91
N LEU A 232 16.82 -9.15 -12.09
CA LEU A 232 17.25 -9.76 -13.35
C LEU A 232 16.53 -11.08 -13.63
N LYS A 233 16.31 -11.91 -12.61
CA LYS A 233 15.66 -13.21 -12.75
C LYS A 233 14.21 -13.08 -13.21
N TYR A 234 13.47 -12.11 -12.67
CA TYR A 234 12.04 -11.93 -12.94
C TYR A 234 11.73 -10.76 -13.88
N ASN A 235 12.78 -10.20 -14.50
CA ASN A 235 12.70 -9.08 -15.45
C ASN A 235 11.92 -7.87 -14.89
N THR A 236 12.22 -7.50 -13.64
CA THR A 236 11.67 -6.29 -13.02
C THR A 236 12.70 -5.18 -13.02
N ARG A 237 12.25 -3.93 -12.94
CA ARG A 237 13.12 -2.80 -12.61
C ARG A 237 13.38 -2.72 -11.11
N LEU A 238 14.49 -2.09 -10.73
CA LEU A 238 14.90 -1.87 -9.33
C LEU A 238 14.94 -0.37 -9.03
N TYR A 239 14.49 0.07 -7.86
CA TYR A 239 14.47 1.49 -7.50
C TYR A 239 14.70 1.70 -6.00
N PHE A 240 14.85 2.97 -5.62
CA PHE A 240 15.10 3.38 -4.24
C PHE A 240 14.07 4.42 -3.81
N VAL A 241 13.61 4.33 -2.56
CA VAL A 241 12.59 5.23 -1.96
C VAL A 241 12.95 5.65 -0.54
#